data_AF-A0A4V2AGV4-F1
#
_entry.id   AF-A0A4V2AGV4-F1
#
_cell.length_a   1.000
_cell.length_b   1.000
_cell.length_c   1.000
_cell.angle_alpha   90.00
_cell.angle_beta   90.00
_cell.angle_gamma   90.00
#
_symmetry.space_group_name_H-M   'P 1'
#
loop_
_entity.id
_entity.type
_entity.pdbx_description
1 polymer ?
#
loop_
_entity_poly.entity_id
_entity_poly.type
_entity_poly.pdbx_seq_one_letter_code
_entity_poly.pdbx_strand_id
1 'polypeptide(L)'
;MRDVPWSVGPNVEEKGKVSGNEAIADCRFPIDVPIWLEDESQRIGQLHIPHTLWATMRRSPVYFLDIPFEKRLAHIVEEYGVLDRERLRDAIDRIRQRLGGLDHKHAVNYLEEGDMTACFSILLRYYDKHYGKGLNDRAGLEGLLHPVPCADVQPENAHALIRSTQ
;
A
#
# COMPACT_ATOMS: atom_id res chain seq x y z
N MET A 1 -16.97 9.64 8.21
CA MET A 1 -18.04 10.30 7.44
C MET A 1 -17.70 11.77 7.33
N ARG A 2 -16.82 12.11 6.37
CA ARG A 2 -16.58 13.48 5.90
C ARG A 2 -16.27 13.32 4.41
N ASP A 3 -17.32 13.48 3.63
CA ASP A 3 -17.26 13.61 2.18
C ASP A 3 -16.49 14.89 1.84
N VAL A 4 -15.41 14.76 1.08
CA VAL A 4 -14.80 15.89 0.40
C VAL A 4 -15.19 15.75 -1.07
N PRO A 5 -16.01 16.67 -1.62
CA PRO A 5 -16.55 16.52 -2.96
C PRO A 5 -15.46 16.88 -3.98
N TRP A 6 -14.96 15.88 -4.68
CA TRP A 6 -14.30 16.11 -5.96
C TRP A 6 -15.38 16.57 -6.96
N SER A 7 -15.26 17.78 -7.46
CA SER A 7 -16.00 18.27 -8.63
C SER A 7 -15.14 19.33 -9.30
N VAL A 8 -14.73 19.11 -10.56
CA VAL A 8 -15.46 19.60 -11.74
C VAL A 8 -14.81 19.09 -13.03
N GLY A 9 -15.46 18.13 -13.68
CA GLY A 9 -15.35 17.94 -15.14
C GLY A 9 -16.42 18.79 -15.84
N PRO A 10 -16.26 19.09 -17.15
CA PRO A 10 -17.08 20.08 -17.82
C PRO A 10 -18.57 19.68 -17.88
N ASN A 11 -19.39 20.68 -17.61
CA ASN A 11 -20.84 20.68 -17.71
C ASN A 11 -21.26 20.29 -19.14
N VAL A 12 -21.93 19.15 -19.30
CA VAL A 12 -22.54 18.77 -20.58
C VAL A 12 -24.05 18.72 -20.37
N GLU A 13 -24.74 19.71 -20.95
CA GLU A 13 -26.19 19.79 -20.99
C GLU A 13 -26.79 18.51 -21.61
N GLU A 14 -27.71 17.88 -20.87
CA GLU A 14 -28.56 16.80 -21.36
C GLU A 14 -29.46 17.28 -22.50
N LYS A 15 -29.39 16.65 -23.68
CA LYS A 15 -30.57 16.29 -24.50
C LYS A 15 -30.29 15.07 -25.38
N GLY A 16 -31.03 13.97 -25.16
CA GLY A 16 -31.33 13.00 -26.23
C GLY A 16 -31.30 11.51 -25.84
N LYS A 17 -32.50 10.92 -25.66
CA LYS A 17 -32.92 9.51 -25.83
C LYS A 17 -31.85 8.40 -25.67
N VAL A 18 -31.96 7.67 -24.56
CA VAL A 18 -31.25 6.41 -24.30
C VAL A 18 -31.84 5.28 -25.15
N SER A 19 -31.01 4.72 -26.04
CA SER A 19 -31.23 3.46 -26.73
C SER A 19 -30.04 2.56 -26.42
N GLY A 20 -30.33 1.30 -26.04
CA GLY A 20 -29.42 0.37 -25.40
C GLY A 20 -28.05 0.18 -26.07
N ASN A 21 -27.03 0.51 -25.30
CA ASN A 21 -25.74 -0.19 -25.11
C ASN A 21 -24.97 0.69 -24.12
N GLU A 22 -25.01 0.33 -22.85
CA GLU A 22 -24.37 1.11 -21.78
C GLU A 22 -22.90 1.35 -22.13
N ALA A 23 -22.57 2.62 -22.31
CA ALA A 23 -21.24 3.10 -22.58
C ALA A 23 -20.33 2.66 -21.44
N ILE A 24 -19.36 1.80 -21.75
CA ILE A 24 -18.11 1.77 -20.99
C ILE A 24 -17.59 3.20 -21.13
N ALA A 25 -17.63 3.99 -20.06
CA ALA A 25 -17.03 5.31 -20.05
C ALA A 25 -15.61 5.15 -20.60
N ASP A 26 -15.32 5.82 -21.72
CA ASP A 26 -14.04 5.78 -22.40
C ASP A 26 -13.02 6.51 -21.52
N CYS A 27 -12.57 5.82 -20.46
CA CYS A 27 -11.46 6.23 -19.60
C CYS A 27 -10.16 6.01 -20.38
N ARG A 28 -10.00 6.74 -21.49
CA ARG A 28 -8.71 6.87 -22.16
C ARG A 28 -7.82 7.69 -21.25
N PHE A 29 -6.94 6.99 -20.55
CA PHE A 29 -5.80 7.65 -19.92
C PHE A 29 -4.96 8.31 -21.01
N PRO A 30 -4.56 9.58 -20.85
CA PRO A 30 -3.59 10.18 -21.74
C PRO A 30 -2.35 9.27 -21.74
N ILE A 31 -1.95 8.79 -22.92
CA ILE A 31 -0.86 7.80 -23.07
C ILE A 31 0.51 8.41 -22.74
N ASP A 32 0.55 9.75 -22.63
CA ASP A 32 1.77 10.53 -22.52
C ASP A 32 2.16 10.86 -21.06
N VAL A 33 1.38 10.40 -20.08
CA VAL A 33 1.69 10.58 -18.65
C VAL A 33 2.11 9.26 -18.00
N PRO A 34 3.16 9.27 -17.16
CA PRO A 34 3.56 8.06 -16.44
C PRO A 34 2.45 7.61 -15.49
N ILE A 35 2.16 6.31 -15.51
CA ILE A 35 1.21 5.68 -14.59
C ILE A 35 1.98 5.18 -13.38
N TRP A 36 1.58 5.65 -12.20
CA TRP A 36 2.11 5.20 -10.93
C TRP A 36 1.25 4.07 -10.38
N LEU A 37 1.90 3.06 -9.84
CA LEU A 37 1.23 1.93 -9.19
C LEU A 37 2.02 1.53 -7.95
N GLU A 38 1.31 1.25 -6.86
CA GLU A 38 1.91 0.73 -5.64
C GLU A 38 2.51 -0.65 -5.90
N ASP A 39 3.66 -0.95 -5.27
CA ASP A 39 4.34 -2.25 -5.39
C ASP A 39 3.64 -3.32 -4.55
N GLU A 40 2.39 -3.59 -4.89
CA GLU A 40 1.59 -4.60 -4.23
C GLU A 40 1.91 -6.01 -4.74
N SER A 41 1.66 -6.99 -3.87
CA SER A 41 1.76 -8.39 -4.27
C SER A 41 0.73 -8.72 -5.35
N GLN A 42 0.94 -9.80 -6.11
CA GLN A 42 0.01 -10.19 -7.19
C GLN A 42 -1.43 -10.41 -6.68
N ARG A 43 -1.62 -10.71 -5.39
CA ARG A 43 -2.91 -11.02 -4.80
C ARG A 43 -3.20 -10.18 -3.55
N ILE A 44 -4.23 -9.35 -3.63
CA ILE A 44 -4.74 -8.55 -2.51
C ILE A 44 -6.07 -9.16 -2.06
N GLY A 45 -6.04 -9.97 -1.01
CA GLY A 45 -7.21 -10.72 -0.56
C GLY A 45 -7.70 -11.70 -1.63
N GLN A 46 -8.86 -11.42 -2.23
CA GLN A 46 -9.44 -12.20 -3.33
C GLN A 46 -9.15 -11.61 -4.73
N LEU A 47 -8.61 -10.39 -4.78
CA LEU A 47 -8.29 -9.71 -6.02
C LEU A 47 -6.93 -10.20 -6.55
N HIS A 48 -6.88 -10.45 -7.86
CA HIS A 48 -5.67 -10.89 -8.54
C HIS A 48 -5.31 -9.90 -9.64
N ILE A 49 -4.08 -9.39 -9.60
CA ILE A 49 -3.53 -8.57 -10.66
C ILE A 49 -3.29 -9.49 -11.88
N PRO A 50 -3.80 -9.13 -13.08
CA PRO A 50 -3.57 -9.90 -14.30
C PRO A 50 -2.08 -10.16 -14.51
N HIS A 51 -1.73 -11.39 -14.86
CA HIS A 51 -0.32 -11.82 -14.95
C HIS A 51 0.52 -10.92 -15.88
N THR A 52 -0.05 -10.48 -17.00
CA THR A 52 0.61 -9.59 -17.96
C THR A 52 0.93 -8.21 -17.37
N LEU A 53 0.00 -7.63 -16.60
CA LEU A 53 0.20 -6.38 -15.88
C LEU A 53 1.25 -6.56 -14.78
N TRP A 54 1.11 -7.60 -13.96
CA TRP A 54 2.04 -7.89 -12.87
C TRP A 54 3.48 -8.09 -13.39
N ALA A 55 3.66 -8.87 -14.46
CA ALA A 55 4.98 -9.06 -15.07
C ALA A 55 5.59 -7.73 -15.59
N THR A 56 4.75 -6.79 -16.04
CA THR A 56 5.20 -5.46 -16.47
C THR A 56 5.62 -4.61 -15.26
N MET A 57 4.84 -4.61 -14.18
CA MET A 57 5.21 -3.95 -12.92
C MET A 57 6.56 -4.44 -12.38
N ARG A 58 6.82 -5.75 -12.46
CA ARG A 58 8.07 -6.36 -11.96
C ARG A 58 9.32 -5.93 -12.72
N ARG A 59 9.18 -5.46 -13.97
CA ARG A 59 10.27 -4.94 -14.81
C ARG A 59 10.36 -3.41 -14.82
N SER A 60 9.40 -2.74 -14.17
CA SER A 60 9.34 -1.27 -14.13
C SER A 60 10.22 -0.71 -13.00
N PRO A 61 10.65 0.56 -13.09
CA PRO A 61 11.34 1.23 -11.99
C PRO A 61 10.52 1.20 -10.70
N VAL A 62 11.21 1.06 -9.56
CA VAL A 62 10.63 1.02 -8.22
C VAL A 62 11.21 2.15 -7.42
N TYR A 63 10.35 3.02 -6.91
CA TYR A 63 10.74 4.10 -6.02
C TYR A 63 10.43 3.68 -4.59
N PHE A 64 11.47 3.51 -3.77
CA PHE A 64 11.33 3.04 -2.40
C PHE A 64 11.42 4.22 -1.44
N LEU A 65 10.32 4.54 -0.75
CA LEU A 65 10.31 5.57 0.28
C LEU A 65 11.04 5.06 1.53
N ASP A 66 12.27 5.53 1.73
CA ASP A 66 13.09 5.14 2.88
C ASP A 66 12.75 6.04 4.07
N ILE A 67 11.84 5.56 4.91
CA ILE A 67 11.36 6.24 6.12
C ILE A 67 11.85 5.47 7.36
N PRO A 68 12.41 6.17 8.37
CA PRO A 68 12.85 5.55 9.62
C PRO A 68 11.79 4.66 10.27
N PHE A 69 12.21 3.54 10.84
CA PHE A 69 11.32 2.53 11.43
C PHE A 69 10.42 3.14 12.51
N GLU A 70 10.96 3.98 13.37
CA GLU A 70 10.27 4.60 14.50
C GLU A 70 9.13 5.51 14.02
N LYS A 71 9.33 6.20 12.89
CA LYS A 71 8.31 7.07 12.28
C LYS A 71 7.17 6.26 11.69
N ARG A 72 7.51 5.18 10.97
CA ARG A 72 6.51 4.24 10.44
C ARG A 72 5.72 3.57 11.56
N LEU A 73 6.39 3.17 12.64
CA LEU A 73 5.75 2.57 13.81
C LEU A 73 4.78 3.54 14.48
N ALA A 74 5.21 4.77 14.76
CA ALA A 74 4.35 5.78 15.37
C ALA A 74 3.10 6.05 14.54
N HIS A 75 3.27 6.20 13.22
CA HIS A 75 2.17 6.42 12.29
C HIS A 75 1.16 5.26 12.28
N ILE A 76 1.63 4.01 12.18
CA ILE A 76 0.75 2.84 12.16
C ILE A 76 0.04 2.66 13.51
N VAL A 77 0.70 2.93 14.63
CA VAL A 77 0.08 2.85 15.95
C VAL A 77 -0.99 3.92 16.11
N GLU A 78 -0.78 5.14 15.61
CA GLU A 78 -1.78 6.20 15.63
C GLU A 78 -3.02 5.82 14.79
N GLU A 79 -2.80 5.27 13.59
CA GLU A 79 -3.88 4.94 12.67
C GLU A 79 -4.65 3.66 13.06
N TYR A 80 -3.93 2.59 13.41
CA TYR A 80 -4.49 1.25 13.65
C TYR A 80 -4.58 0.87 15.11
N GLY A 81 -3.85 1.54 16.01
CA GLY A 81 -3.83 1.21 17.44
C GLY A 81 -5.15 1.51 18.17
N VAL A 82 -6.02 2.32 17.57
CA VAL A 82 -7.37 2.64 18.07
C VAL A 82 -8.43 1.62 17.65
N LEU A 83 -8.07 0.63 16.84
CA LEU A 83 -9.00 -0.38 16.36
C LEU A 83 -9.37 -1.38 17.47
N ASP A 84 -10.47 -2.09 17.23
CA ASP A 84 -10.97 -3.12 18.12
C ASP A 84 -9.92 -4.22 18.37
N ARG A 85 -9.70 -4.55 19.65
CA ARG A 85 -8.65 -5.48 20.08
C ARG A 85 -8.92 -6.92 19.63
N GLU A 86 -10.18 -7.35 19.60
CA GLU A 86 -10.51 -8.71 19.13
C GLU A 86 -10.20 -8.83 17.64
N ARG A 87 -10.55 -7.82 16.84
CA ARG A 87 -10.22 -7.78 15.41
C ARG A 87 -8.71 -7.77 15.15
N LEU A 88 -7.93 -7.06 15.96
CA LEU A 88 -6.47 -7.08 15.87
C LEU A 88 -5.90 -8.45 16.23
N ARG A 89 -6.41 -9.08 17.29
CA ARG A 89 -6.01 -10.43 17.70
C ARG A 89 -6.29 -11.45 16.59
N ASP A 90 -7.49 -11.43 16.03
CA ASP A 90 -7.88 -12.30 14.92
C ASP A 90 -6.96 -12.13 13.71
N ALA A 91 -6.53 -10.90 13.42
CA ALA A 91 -5.59 -10.63 12.34
C ALA A 91 -4.20 -11.22 12.63
N ILE A 92 -3.69 -11.08 13.86
CA ILE A 92 -2.42 -11.67 14.31
C ILE A 92 -2.47 -13.20 14.26
N ASP A 93 -3.59 -13.80 14.67
CA ASP A 93 -3.79 -15.24 14.64
C ASP A 93 -3.76 -15.82 13.21
N ARG A 94 -4.32 -15.11 12.23
CA ARG A 94 -4.29 -15.53 10.81
C ARG A 94 -2.87 -15.64 10.26
N ILE A 95 -1.93 -14.84 10.76
CA ILE A 95 -0.53 -14.85 10.31
C ILE A 95 0.39 -15.67 11.21
N ARG A 96 -0.11 -16.29 12.29
CA ARG A 96 0.66 -17.04 13.30
C ARG A 96 1.72 -17.98 12.71
N GLN A 97 1.35 -18.79 11.71
CA GLN A 97 2.27 -19.76 11.10
C GLN A 97 3.47 -19.08 10.42
N ARG A 98 3.27 -17.90 9.84
CA ARG A 98 4.30 -17.14 9.12
C ARG A 98 5.09 -16.22 10.06
N LEU A 99 4.42 -15.67 11.06
CA LEU A 99 5.01 -14.82 12.09
C LEU A 99 5.96 -15.63 12.99
N GLY A 100 5.63 -16.90 13.24
CA GLY A 100 6.38 -17.77 14.13
C GLY A 100 5.79 -17.79 15.54
N GLY A 101 5.90 -18.94 16.21
CA GLY A 101 5.18 -19.17 17.48
C GLY A 101 5.63 -18.30 18.65
N LEU A 102 6.86 -17.78 18.63
CA LEU A 102 7.39 -16.91 19.68
C LEU A 102 6.92 -15.47 19.49
N ASP A 103 7.17 -14.89 18.31
CA ASP A 103 6.73 -13.54 17.94
C ASP A 103 5.21 -13.38 18.03
N HIS A 104 4.45 -14.42 17.63
CA HIS A 104 2.99 -14.46 17.81
C HIS A 104 2.58 -14.32 19.27
N LYS A 105 3.16 -15.12 20.17
CA LYS A 105 2.86 -15.05 21.61
C LYS A 105 3.19 -13.67 22.19
N HIS A 106 4.34 -13.12 21.84
CA HIS A 106 4.73 -11.78 22.30
C HIS A 106 3.76 -10.71 21.80
N ALA A 107 3.40 -10.72 20.51
CA ALA A 107 2.46 -9.76 19.95
C ALA A 107 1.08 -9.83 20.62
N VAL A 108 0.55 -11.03 20.85
CA VAL A 108 -0.74 -11.21 21.56
C VAL A 108 -0.65 -10.73 23.01
N ASN A 109 0.43 -11.04 23.72
CA ASN A 109 0.60 -10.57 25.11
C ASN A 109 0.65 -9.04 25.18
N TYR A 110 1.42 -8.38 24.32
CA TYR A 110 1.47 -6.91 24.27
C TYR A 110 0.11 -6.30 23.92
N LEU A 111 -0.65 -6.93 23.01
CA LEU A 111 -2.01 -6.50 22.69
C LEU A 111 -2.95 -6.59 23.90
N GLU A 112 -2.88 -7.68 24.67
CA GLU A 112 -3.70 -7.91 25.87
C GLU A 112 -3.33 -6.93 26.99
N GLU A 113 -2.03 -6.64 27.18
CA GLU A 113 -1.49 -5.66 28.13
C GLU A 113 -1.77 -4.20 27.70
N GLY A 114 -2.15 -3.98 26.44
CA GLY A 114 -2.41 -2.66 25.87
C GLY A 114 -1.19 -1.91 25.38
N ASP A 115 -0.01 -2.55 25.33
CA ASP A 115 1.19 -2.01 24.71
C ASP A 115 1.11 -2.17 23.18
N MET A 116 0.36 -1.27 22.56
CA MET A 116 0.19 -1.26 21.10
C MET A 116 1.52 -1.05 20.38
N THR A 117 2.42 -0.22 20.94
CA THR A 117 3.71 0.08 20.31
C THR A 117 4.59 -1.17 20.20
N ALA A 118 4.69 -1.95 21.28
CA ALA A 118 5.46 -3.19 21.27
C ALA A 118 4.82 -4.25 20.35
N CYS A 119 3.48 -4.36 20.37
CA CYS A 119 2.73 -5.25 19.47
C CYS A 119 3.00 -4.91 18.00
N PHE A 120 2.77 -3.67 17.58
CA PHE A 120 2.95 -3.23 16.20
C PHE A 120 4.43 -3.23 15.77
N SER A 121 5.39 -3.09 16.69
CA SER A 121 6.82 -3.23 16.37
C SER A 121 7.17 -4.63 15.86
N ILE A 122 6.60 -5.67 16.47
CA ILE A 122 6.77 -7.06 16.00
C ILE A 122 6.14 -7.24 14.62
N LEU A 123 4.91 -6.76 14.46
CA LEU A 123 4.17 -6.88 13.20
C LEU A 123 4.87 -6.13 12.07
N LEU A 124 5.32 -4.90 12.30
CA LEU A 124 6.00 -4.09 11.30
C LEU A 124 7.31 -4.76 10.84
N ARG A 125 8.11 -5.31 11.77
CA ARG A 125 9.31 -6.08 11.43
C ARG A 125 9.00 -7.32 10.60
N TYR A 126 7.88 -7.99 10.88
CA TYR A 126 7.41 -9.12 10.07
C TYR A 126 7.10 -8.67 8.64
N TYR A 127 6.33 -7.58 8.47
CA TYR A 127 6.01 -7.06 7.15
C TYR A 127 7.24 -6.54 6.40
N ASP A 128 8.17 -5.85 7.06
CA ASP A 128 9.43 -5.37 6.46
C ASP A 128 10.24 -6.52 5.86
N LYS A 129 10.32 -7.68 6.53
CA LYS A 129 10.97 -8.88 6.00
C LYS A 129 10.28 -9.38 4.73
N HIS A 130 8.95 -9.35 4.69
CA HIS A 130 8.17 -9.79 3.53
C HIS A 130 8.32 -8.83 2.34
N TYR A 131 8.31 -7.52 2.57
CA TYR A 131 8.60 -6.53 1.53
C TYR A 131 10.01 -6.69 0.98
N GLY A 132 11.01 -6.84 1.86
CA GLY A 132 12.38 -7.10 1.44
C GLY A 132 12.52 -8.35 0.57
N LYS A 133 11.82 -9.44 0.91
CA LYS A 133 11.79 -10.65 0.06
C LYS A 133 11.16 -10.37 -1.30
N GLY A 134 9.96 -9.77 -1.31
CA GLY A 134 9.25 -9.44 -2.55
C GLY A 134 10.05 -8.52 -3.47
N LEU A 135 10.81 -7.58 -2.91
CA LEU A 135 11.69 -6.68 -3.66
C LEU A 135 12.87 -7.45 -4.27
N ASN A 136 13.54 -8.31 -3.49
CA ASN A 136 14.68 -9.11 -3.95
C ASN A 136 14.32 -10.19 -4.99
N ASP A 137 13.06 -10.62 -5.05
CA ASP A 137 12.58 -11.54 -6.09
C ASP A 137 12.50 -10.88 -7.49
N ARG A 138 12.94 -9.63 -7.68
CA ARG A 138 12.99 -8.92 -8.98
C ARG A 138 14.30 -9.22 -9.69
N ALA A 139 14.23 -9.68 -10.94
CA ALA A 139 15.41 -9.78 -11.78
C ALA A 139 15.95 -8.38 -12.11
N GLY A 140 17.23 -8.13 -11.82
CA GLY A 140 17.88 -6.84 -12.10
C GLY A 140 17.49 -5.70 -11.17
N LEU A 141 17.11 -6.00 -9.92
CA LEU A 141 16.66 -5.01 -8.93
C LEU A 141 17.60 -3.81 -8.80
N GLU A 142 18.92 -4.01 -8.82
CA GLU A 142 19.92 -2.94 -8.65
C GLU A 142 19.77 -1.80 -9.67
N GLY A 143 19.30 -2.10 -10.88
CA GLY A 143 19.05 -1.10 -11.92
C GLY A 143 17.64 -0.50 -11.93
N LEU A 144 16.75 -1.02 -11.08
CA LEU A 144 15.34 -0.60 -11.01
C LEU A 144 15.00 0.12 -9.71
N LEU A 145 15.78 -0.09 -8.65
CA LEU A 145 15.49 0.43 -7.31
C LEU A 145 16.03 1.85 -7.13
N HIS A 146 15.12 2.79 -6.84
CA HIS A 146 15.42 4.18 -6.56
C HIS A 146 14.99 4.52 -5.12
N PRO A 147 15.89 4.45 -4.13
CA PRO A 147 15.57 4.86 -2.77
C PRO A 147 15.37 6.39 -2.71
N VAL A 148 14.27 6.81 -2.09
CA VAL A 148 13.91 8.21 -1.87
C VAL A 148 13.87 8.42 -0.35
N PRO A 149 14.89 9.05 0.24
CA PRO A 149 14.94 9.27 1.68
C PRO A 149 13.86 10.25 2.11
N CYS A 150 13.07 9.85 3.10
CA CYS A 150 11.96 10.63 3.65
C CYS A 150 12.08 10.68 5.18
N ALA A 151 12.02 11.88 5.75
CA ALA A 151 12.22 12.06 7.19
C ALA A 151 11.01 11.59 8.03
N ASP A 152 9.81 11.59 7.44
CA ASP A 152 8.56 11.27 8.12
C ASP A 152 7.50 10.74 7.13
N VAL A 153 6.40 10.21 7.66
CA VAL A 153 5.24 9.74 6.86
C VAL A 153 4.32 10.92 6.57
N GLN A 154 4.50 11.58 5.43
CA GLN A 154 3.70 12.73 5.02
C GLN A 154 3.24 12.62 3.55
N PRO A 155 2.03 13.12 3.21
CA PRO A 155 1.53 13.12 1.83
C PRO A 155 2.45 13.84 0.84
N GLU A 156 3.18 14.86 1.31
CA GLU A 156 4.09 15.68 0.51
C GLU A 156 5.27 14.88 -0.05
N ASN A 157 5.58 13.71 0.52
CA ASN A 157 6.57 12.78 -0.03
C ASN A 157 6.23 12.36 -1.47
N ALA A 158 4.95 12.38 -1.86
CA ALA A 158 4.54 12.13 -3.24
C ALA A 158 5.16 13.12 -4.25
N HIS A 159 5.45 14.35 -3.83
CA HIS A 159 6.14 15.32 -4.68
C HIS A 159 7.59 14.91 -4.97
N ALA A 160 8.26 14.25 -4.01
CA ALA A 160 9.61 13.74 -4.23
C ALA A 160 9.63 12.64 -5.30
N LEU A 161 8.60 11.78 -5.32
CA LEU A 161 8.41 10.76 -6.35
C LEU A 161 8.23 11.38 -7.75
N ILE A 162 7.33 12.34 -7.89
CA ILE A 162 7.04 12.99 -9.19
C ILE A 162 8.28 13.72 -9.75
N ARG A 163 9.08 14.36 -8.88
CA ARG A 163 10.31 15.04 -9.30
C ARG A 163 11.41 14.07 -9.75
N SER A 164 11.46 12.87 -9.18
CA SER A 164 12.46 11.85 -9.50
C SER A 164 12.26 11.16 -10.86
N THR A 165 11.14 11.46 -11.54
CA THR A 165 10.79 10.94 -12.88
C THR A 165 10.94 11.95 -14.02
N GLN A 166 11.36 13.19 -13.75
CA GLN A 166 11.58 14.24 -14.76
C GLN A 166 13.03 14.30 -15.26
#